data_AF-A0A164I828-F1
#
_entry.id   AF-A0A164I828-F1
#
_cell.length_a   1.000
_cell.length_b   1.000
_cell.length_c   1.000
_cell.angle_alpha   90.00
_cell.angle_beta   90.00
_cell.angle_gamma   90.00
#
_symmetry.space_group_name_H-M   'P 1'
#
loop_
_entity.id
_entity.type
_entity.pdbx_description
1 polymer ?
#
loop_
_entity_poly.entity_id
_entity_poly.type
_entity_poly.pdbx_seq_one_letter_code
_entity_poly.pdbx_strand_id
1 'polypeptide(L)'
;MPCFEIVDSRIHDWKIRIQDTVADNASCGVFVLGREQVDPRQLDLPNLRMQVFKNGTRISEGLGSAVQGNPLTAVAWLANTLGALGIPFKAGEIILSGSLVPLEPARAGDDFSLTIDGLGSARVSFRD
;
A
#
# COMPACT_ATOMS: atom_id res chain seq x y z
N MET A 1 5.39 -5.25 -7.89
CA MET A 1 4.35 -4.52 -8.62
C MET A 1 3.94 -3.28 -7.83
N PRO A 2 3.54 -2.19 -8.48
CA PRO A 2 2.90 -1.04 -7.82
C PRO A 2 1.43 -1.36 -7.47
N CYS A 3 0.88 -0.72 -6.44
CA CYS A 3 -0.52 -0.91 -6.04
C CYS A 3 -1.08 0.29 -5.28
N PHE A 4 -2.41 0.42 -5.30
CA PHE A 4 -3.17 1.25 -4.35
C PHE A 4 -3.84 0.37 -3.30
N GLU A 5 -3.76 0.79 -2.04
CA GLU A 5 -4.64 0.32 -0.99
C GLU A 5 -5.69 1.40 -0.72
N ILE A 6 -6.97 1.02 -0.76
CA ILE A 6 -8.11 1.88 -0.45
C ILE A 6 -8.58 1.45 0.93
N VAL A 7 -8.10 2.16 1.94
CA VAL A 7 -8.47 1.96 3.33
C VAL A 7 -9.79 2.64 3.65
N ASP A 8 -10.53 2.07 4.59
CA ASP A 8 -11.75 2.64 5.14
C ASP A 8 -11.91 2.24 6.61
N SER A 9 -12.59 3.07 7.39
CA SER A 9 -12.81 2.79 8.81
C SER A 9 -14.29 2.59 9.11
N ARG A 10 -14.60 1.51 9.82
CA ARG A 10 -15.95 1.28 10.37
C ARG A 10 -16.16 2.00 11.70
N ILE A 11 -15.15 2.73 12.18
CA ILE A 11 -15.22 3.54 13.40
C ILE A 11 -15.58 4.98 13.03
N HIS A 12 -16.55 5.54 13.74
CA HIS A 12 -17.10 6.86 13.48
C HIS A 12 -16.00 7.95 13.45
N ASP A 13 -16.03 8.80 12.42
CA ASP A 13 -15.08 9.89 12.16
C ASP A 13 -13.60 9.51 12.19
N TRP A 14 -13.23 8.25 11.93
CA TRP A 14 -11.83 7.80 12.05
C TRP A 14 -11.20 8.06 13.43
N LYS A 15 -12.02 8.15 14.50
CA LYS A 15 -11.56 8.32 15.89
C LYS A 15 -11.03 6.99 16.45
N ILE A 16 -9.98 6.49 15.81
CA ILE A 16 -9.38 5.18 16.05
C ILE A 16 -8.22 5.24 17.04
N ARG A 17 -8.10 4.21 17.85
CA ARG A 17 -6.85 3.79 18.50
C ARG A 17 -6.35 2.53 17.79
N ILE A 18 -5.12 2.12 18.08
CA ILE A 18 -4.50 0.98 17.37
C ILE A 18 -5.33 -0.31 17.48
N GLN A 19 -5.91 -0.61 18.64
CA GLN A 19 -6.76 -1.80 18.80
C GLN A 19 -8.05 -1.72 17.99
N ASP A 20 -8.56 -0.50 17.74
CA ASP A 20 -9.76 -0.31 16.94
C ASP A 20 -9.43 -0.62 15.47
N THR A 21 -8.29 -0.15 14.96
CA THR A 21 -7.76 -0.52 13.64
C THR A 21 -7.51 -2.03 13.51
N VAL A 22 -6.91 -2.66 14.53
CA VAL A 22 -6.67 -4.12 14.52
C VAL A 22 -7.99 -4.90 14.47
N ALA A 23 -8.95 -4.55 15.33
CA ALA A 23 -10.27 -5.18 15.34
C ALA A 23 -11.03 -4.93 14.02
N ASP A 24 -10.81 -3.77 13.42
CA ASP A 24 -11.38 -3.37 12.15
C ASP A 24 -10.57 -3.87 10.93
N ASN A 25 -9.98 -5.06 11.03
CA ASN A 25 -9.20 -5.69 9.96
C ASN A 25 -8.16 -4.74 9.33
N ALA A 26 -7.39 -4.05 10.16
CA ALA A 26 -6.40 -3.04 9.78
C ALA A 26 -6.96 -1.88 8.93
N SER A 27 -8.25 -1.55 9.07
CA SER A 27 -8.94 -0.55 8.25
C SER A 27 -8.82 -0.81 6.74
N CYS A 28 -8.63 -2.07 6.33
CA CYS A 28 -8.59 -2.40 4.92
C CYS A 28 -10.00 -2.27 4.29
N GLY A 29 -10.03 -1.82 3.04
CA GLY A 29 -11.21 -1.86 2.19
C GLY A 29 -10.93 -2.74 0.98
N VAL A 30 -10.42 -2.14 -0.09
CA VAL A 30 -10.06 -2.84 -1.33
C VAL A 30 -8.66 -2.44 -1.79
N PHE A 31 -8.08 -3.17 -2.74
CA PHE A 31 -6.81 -2.80 -3.34
C PHE A 31 -6.85 -2.94 -4.87
N VAL A 32 -5.98 -2.19 -5.54
CA VAL A 32 -5.80 -2.23 -7.00
C VAL A 32 -4.34 -2.49 -7.30
N LEU A 33 -4.09 -3.49 -8.14
CA LEU A 33 -2.75 -3.83 -8.58
C LEU A 33 -2.45 -3.16 -9.93
N GLY A 34 -1.22 -2.65 -10.07
CA GLY A 34 -0.65 -2.34 -11.37
C GLY A 34 -0.44 -3.60 -12.20
N ARG A 35 -0.08 -3.42 -13.47
CA ARG A 35 0.10 -4.53 -14.41
C ARG A 35 1.51 -5.09 -14.38
N GLU A 36 2.49 -4.25 -14.07
CA GLU A 36 3.90 -4.59 -14.15
C GLU A 36 4.35 -5.46 -12.97
N GLN A 37 5.07 -6.53 -13.30
CA GLN A 37 5.77 -7.37 -12.36
C GLN A 37 7.26 -7.30 -12.67
N VAL A 38 8.04 -6.95 -11.66
CA VAL A 38 9.49 -6.84 -11.75
C VAL A 38 10.08 -7.73 -10.67
N ASP A 39 11.20 -8.38 -10.99
CA ASP A 39 11.95 -9.16 -10.01
C ASP A 39 12.49 -8.22 -8.93
N PRO A 40 12.11 -8.40 -7.65
CA PRO A 40 12.54 -7.50 -6.58
C PRO A 40 14.07 -7.49 -6.40
N ARG A 41 14.80 -8.51 -6.88
CA ARG A 41 16.28 -8.56 -6.83
C ARG A 41 16.95 -7.58 -7.79
N GLN A 42 16.20 -7.01 -8.74
CA GLN A 42 16.69 -6.03 -9.71
C GLN A 42 16.51 -4.59 -9.22
N LEU A 43 15.95 -4.39 -8.02
CA LEU A 43 15.53 -3.08 -7.52
C LEU A 43 16.21 -2.76 -6.19
N ASP A 44 16.59 -1.50 -6.02
CA ASP A 44 16.95 -0.93 -4.72
C ASP A 44 15.68 -0.46 -4.00
N LEU A 45 14.97 -1.41 -3.37
CA LEU A 45 13.64 -1.20 -2.79
C LEU A 45 13.55 0.00 -1.82
N PRO A 46 14.49 0.22 -0.88
CA PRO A 46 14.49 1.41 -0.01
C PRO A 46 14.52 2.75 -0.77
N ASN A 47 15.18 2.80 -1.92
CA ASN A 47 15.39 4.03 -2.69
C ASN A 47 14.43 4.18 -3.88
N LEU A 48 13.50 3.24 -4.07
CA LEU A 48 12.43 3.41 -5.05
C LEU A 48 11.61 4.66 -4.74
N ARG A 49 11.52 5.56 -5.72
CA ARG A 49 10.71 6.77 -5.62
C ARG A 49 9.33 6.55 -6.20
N MET A 50 8.32 6.94 -5.43
CA MET A 50 6.92 6.97 -5.85
C MET A 50 6.44 8.40 -5.98
N GLN A 51 5.64 8.66 -7.01
CA GLN A 51 4.86 9.88 -7.15
C GLN A 51 3.37 9.52 -7.27
N VAL A 52 2.50 10.30 -6.61
CA VAL A 52 1.05 10.12 -6.65
C VAL A 52 0.39 11.38 -7.18
N PHE A 53 -0.57 11.18 -8.07
CA PHE A 53 -1.35 12.21 -8.71
C PHE A 53 -2.83 11.98 -8.45
N LYS A 54 -3.55 13.08 -8.23
CA LYS A 54 -5.01 13.13 -8.13
C LYS A 54 -5.50 14.14 -9.15
N ASN A 55 -6.38 13.70 -10.05
CA ASN A 55 -6.95 14.54 -11.11
C ASN A 55 -5.88 15.28 -11.93
N GLY A 56 -4.80 14.57 -12.27
CA GLY A 56 -3.68 15.09 -13.05
C GLY A 56 -2.69 15.98 -12.27
N THR A 57 -2.96 16.31 -11.01
CA THR A 57 -2.08 17.12 -10.16
C THR A 57 -1.28 16.22 -9.22
N ARG A 58 0.04 16.42 -9.13
CA ARG A 58 0.87 15.69 -8.18
C ARG A 58 0.54 16.12 -6.75
N ILE A 59 0.13 15.18 -5.92
CA ILE A 59 -0.29 15.43 -4.53
C ILE A 59 0.71 14.93 -3.50
N SER A 60 1.53 13.94 -3.85
CA SER A 60 2.49 13.35 -2.91
C SER A 60 3.65 12.67 -3.62
N GLU A 61 4.76 12.52 -2.91
CA GLU A 61 5.88 11.67 -3.28
C GLU A 61 6.47 11.00 -2.04
N GLY A 62 7.10 9.84 -2.24
CA GLY A 62 7.67 9.05 -1.16
C GLY A 62 8.75 8.11 -1.63
N LEU A 63 9.45 7.50 -0.68
CA LEU A 63 10.47 6.49 -0.94
C LEU A 63 10.05 5.16 -0.32
N GLY A 64 10.53 4.05 -0.87
CA GLY A 64 10.32 2.71 -0.28
C GLY A 64 10.78 2.62 1.18
N SER A 65 11.81 3.35 1.55
CA SER A 65 12.32 3.45 2.93
C SER A 65 11.34 4.04 3.95
N ALA A 66 10.27 4.71 3.51
CA ALA A 66 9.18 5.11 4.40
C ALA A 66 8.51 3.91 5.08
N VAL A 67 8.55 2.75 4.43
CA VAL A 67 8.08 1.48 5.00
C VAL A 67 9.19 0.86 5.83
N GLN A 68 9.26 1.22 7.11
CA GLN A 68 10.18 0.62 8.09
C GLN A 68 11.65 0.53 7.61
N GLY A 69 12.12 1.54 6.87
CA GLY A 69 13.47 1.58 6.27
C GLY A 69 13.63 0.72 5.00
N ASN A 70 12.86 -0.36 4.84
CA ASN A 70 12.82 -1.19 3.64
C ASN A 70 11.48 -1.94 3.58
N PRO A 71 10.75 -1.95 2.44
CA PRO A 71 9.50 -2.70 2.30
C PRO A 71 9.60 -4.19 2.66
N LEU A 72 10.76 -4.82 2.44
CA LEU A 72 10.98 -6.23 2.80
C LEU A 72 11.03 -6.46 4.32
N THR A 73 11.38 -5.44 5.12
CA THR A 73 11.35 -5.53 6.58
C THR A 73 9.92 -5.81 7.06
N ALA A 74 8.93 -5.11 6.50
CA ALA A 74 7.52 -5.30 6.85
C ALA A 74 7.02 -6.71 6.43
N VAL A 75 7.43 -7.20 5.25
CA VAL A 75 7.08 -8.55 4.79
C VAL A 75 7.68 -9.63 5.70
N ALA A 76 8.96 -9.49 6.06
CA ALA A 76 9.63 -10.43 6.96
C ALA A 76 9.02 -10.41 8.37
N TRP A 77 8.66 -9.23 8.88
CA TRP A 77 7.95 -9.10 10.16
C TRP A 77 6.62 -9.85 10.12
N LEU A 78 5.79 -9.61 9.10
CA LEU A 78 4.48 -10.26 8.97
C LEU A 78 4.60 -11.78 8.89
N ALA A 79 5.55 -12.29 8.08
CA ALA A 79 5.81 -13.72 7.96
C ALA A 79 6.19 -14.35 9.30
N ASN A 80 7.06 -13.70 10.08
CA ASN A 80 7.48 -14.19 11.39
C ASN A 80 6.34 -14.14 12.42
N THR A 81 5.57 -13.05 12.44
CA THR A 81 4.43 -12.88 13.35
C THR A 81 3.35 -13.93 13.10
N LEU A 82 2.95 -14.13 11.85
CA LEU A 82 1.95 -15.15 11.50
C LEU A 82 2.51 -16.57 11.69
N GLY A 83 3.78 -16.79 11.38
CA GLY A 83 4.47 -18.06 11.60
C GLY A 83 4.46 -18.49 13.07
N ALA A 84 4.67 -17.57 14.01
CA ALA A 84 4.56 -17.84 15.44
C ALA A 84 3.14 -18.23 15.88
N LEU A 85 2.12 -17.88 15.10
CA LEU A 85 0.72 -18.26 15.30
C LEU A 85 0.33 -19.53 14.52
N GLY A 86 1.28 -20.20 13.85
CA GLY A 86 1.03 -21.38 13.02
C GLY A 86 0.32 -21.07 11.70
N ILE A 87 0.36 -19.81 11.24
CA ILE A 87 -0.25 -19.36 9.98
C ILE A 87 0.89 -19.08 8.98
N PRO A 88 1.25 -20.05 8.11
CA PRO A 88 2.30 -19.82 7.12
C PRO A 88 1.78 -18.99 5.94
N PHE A 89 2.68 -18.26 5.30
CA PHE A 89 2.42 -17.75 3.95
C PHE A 89 2.27 -18.88 2.95
N LYS A 90 1.42 -18.67 1.95
CA LYS A 90 1.24 -19.59 0.82
C LYS A 90 1.82 -18.97 -0.44
N ALA A 91 2.35 -19.84 -1.31
CA ALA A 91 2.82 -19.42 -2.62
C ALA A 91 1.68 -18.77 -3.41
N GLY A 92 1.96 -17.61 -4.01
CA GLY A 92 0.99 -16.84 -4.80
C GLY A 92 0.17 -15.82 -4.00
N GLU A 93 0.33 -15.74 -2.67
CA GLU A 93 -0.30 -14.69 -1.87
C GLU A 93 0.28 -13.30 -2.20
N ILE A 94 -0.57 -12.28 -2.10
CA ILE A 94 -0.21 -10.87 -2.29
C ILE A 94 -0.05 -10.23 -0.92
N ILE A 95 1.10 -9.59 -0.71
CA ILE A 95 1.41 -8.86 0.51
C ILE A 95 1.55 -7.37 0.18
N LEU A 96 0.71 -6.54 0.78
CA LEU A 96 0.85 -5.09 0.75
C LEU A 96 1.85 -4.69 1.86
N SER A 97 3.02 -4.21 1.48
CA SER A 97 4.12 -3.96 2.44
C SER A 97 3.89 -2.75 3.35
N GLY A 98 2.90 -1.91 3.06
CA GLY A 98 2.64 -0.64 3.73
C GLY A 98 2.80 0.56 2.78
N SER A 99 2.30 1.72 3.22
CA SER A 99 2.26 2.92 2.38
C SER A 99 3.61 3.65 2.32
N LEU A 100 3.94 4.15 1.13
CA LEU A 100 5.12 4.99 0.89
C LEU A 100 4.82 6.49 1.09
N VAL A 101 3.55 6.87 1.17
CA VAL A 101 3.08 8.26 1.30
C VAL A 101 1.95 8.36 2.33
N PRO A 102 1.64 9.56 2.85
CA PRO A 102 0.44 9.78 3.66
C PRO A 102 -0.85 9.44 2.89
N LEU A 103 -1.91 9.10 3.64
CA LEU A 103 -3.23 8.87 3.07
C LEU A 103 -3.81 10.16 2.47
N GLU A 104 -4.52 10.01 1.36
CA GLU A 104 -5.28 11.09 0.72
C GLU A 104 -6.76 10.70 0.65
N PRO A 105 -7.70 11.58 1.05
CA PRO A 105 -9.13 11.32 0.89
C PRO A 105 -9.52 11.16 -0.58
N ALA A 106 -10.26 10.08 -0.89
CA ALA A 106 -10.89 9.89 -2.19
C ALA A 106 -12.37 10.29 -2.14
N ARG A 107 -12.87 10.88 -3.22
CA ARG A 107 -14.29 11.22 -3.43
C ARG A 107 -14.76 10.69 -4.77
N ALA A 108 -16.08 10.57 -4.92
CA ALA A 108 -16.67 10.25 -6.21
C ALA A 108 -16.22 11.27 -7.27
N GLY A 109 -15.84 10.76 -8.45
CA GLY A 109 -15.25 11.54 -9.54
C GLY A 109 -13.74 11.68 -9.51
N ASP A 110 -13.05 11.32 -8.42
CA ASP A 110 -11.59 11.39 -8.37
C ASP A 110 -10.92 10.29 -9.21
N ASP A 111 -9.85 10.67 -9.90
CA ASP A 111 -8.92 9.76 -10.56
C ASP A 111 -7.54 9.86 -9.91
N PHE A 112 -7.05 8.73 -9.41
CA PHE A 112 -5.72 8.60 -8.81
C PHE A 112 -4.81 7.79 -9.71
N SER A 113 -3.56 8.23 -9.84
CA SER A 113 -2.50 7.46 -10.48
C SER A 113 -1.21 7.58 -9.69
N LEU A 114 -0.42 6.51 -9.68
CA LEU A 114 0.92 6.53 -9.11
C LEU A 114 1.92 5.93 -10.09
N THR A 115 3.16 6.37 -9.98
CA THR A 115 4.31 5.81 -10.68
C THR A 115 5.40 5.53 -9.66
N ILE A 116 6.03 4.36 -9.76
CA ILE A 116 7.20 3.99 -8.97
C ILE A 116 8.34 3.71 -9.94
N ASP A 117 9.41 4.48 -9.82
CA ASP A 117 10.56 4.44 -10.74
C ASP A 117 11.14 3.02 -10.81
N GLY A 118 11.26 2.46 -12.02
CA GLY A 118 11.76 1.10 -12.23
C GLY A 118 10.79 -0.04 -11.88
N LEU A 119 9.63 0.24 -11.26
CA LEU A 119 8.66 -0.78 -10.84
C LEU A 119 7.35 -0.74 -11.66
N GLY A 120 6.91 0.44 -12.12
CA GLY A 120 5.73 0.59 -12.99
C GLY A 120 4.72 1.61 -12.47
N SER A 121 3.45 1.44 -12.86
CA SER A 121 2.37 2.34 -12.47
C SER A 121 1.08 1.64 -12.05
N ALA A 122 0.23 2.35 -11.31
CA ALA A 122 -1.13 1.91 -11.01
C ALA A 122 -2.09 3.09 -11.16
N ARG A 123 -3.37 2.80 -11.44
CA ARG A 123 -4.42 3.80 -11.56
C ARG A 123 -5.71 3.26 -10.95
N VAL A 124 -6.45 4.14 -10.27
CA VAL A 124 -7.78 3.85 -9.75
C VAL A 124 -8.68 5.06 -9.94
N SER A 125 -9.96 4.79 -10.18
CA SER A 125 -10.97 5.76 -10.56
C SER A 125 -12.19 5.54 -9.68
N PHE A 126 -12.61 6.58 -8.96
CA PHE A 126 -13.78 6.55 -8.10
C PHE A 126 -14.99 7.09 -8.89
N ARG A 127 -16.09 6.34 -8.89
CA ARG A 127 -17.31 6.61 -9.66
C ARG A 127 -18.52 6.57 -8.73
N ASP A 128 -19.62 7.13 -9.19
CA ASP A 128 -20.92 7.12 -8.50
C ASP A 128 -21.57 5.73 -8.51
#